data_AF-A0A1W1Z5A2-F1
#
_entry.id   AF-A0A1W1Z5A2-F1
#
_cell.length_a   1.000
_cell.length_b   1.000
_cell.length_c   1.000
_cell.angle_alpha   90.00
_cell.angle_beta   90.00
_cell.angle_gamma   90.00
#
_symmetry.space_group_name_H-M   'P 1'
#
loop_
_entity.id
_entity.type
_entity.pdbx_description
1 polymer ?
#
loop_
_entity_poly.entity_id
_entity_poly.type
_entity_poly.pdbx_seq_one_letter_code
_entity_poly.pdbx_strand_id
1 'polypeptide(L)'
;MSTSGVRVRIAPSPTGEPHVGTVYIALFNYLFAKKMGGEFILRIEDTDATRSTPEFEQKVLDALKWTGLTWSEGPDVGGPYGPYRQSDRKDMYQPFAQDLLDKGHAFRCFCTPARLEEMREAQRAAGKPPKYDGLCLHLKAEEVTARVAAGEASVVRMKIPTEGSCDFNDGVYGDVSIPWDSVDMQVLMKADGMPTYHMANVIDDHLMKITHVARGEEWLASVPKHILLYRYFGWDQPKFMHLSLMRNADKSKLSKRKNPTSISYYSALGYLPEALMNFLGLFFIQIAEGEEMLDMDQLAEKFDPDNLSKAGAIFDIQKLDWLNGRWLREKLTPDQFLARVFDWSRENDRLTEGLKLAQSRISKLGELPQLAGFLLANDVGLTPASFAGLKTSPAETLEILTTVQTDLEKILEWNVTTIDEELRAISERLGKKLRVVTPPLFVAMSGSSRSLPLFDSMALLGRSVVRQRLKVAATVVASMVGAAS
;
A
#
# COMPACT_ATOMS: atom_id res chain seq x y z
N MET A 1 -35.64 3.40 -6.20
CA MET A 1 -34.56 2.43 -6.48
C MET A 1 -33.91 2.89 -7.78
N SER A 2 -32.69 3.44 -7.72
CA SER A 2 -32.02 3.91 -8.94
C SER A 2 -31.71 2.73 -9.85
N THR A 3 -31.98 2.89 -11.13
CA THR A 3 -31.76 1.93 -12.23
C THR A 3 -30.28 1.69 -12.57
N SER A 4 -29.36 2.07 -11.69
CA SER A 4 -27.92 1.84 -11.86
C SER A 4 -27.54 0.50 -11.24
N GLY A 5 -26.87 -0.37 -11.99
CA GLY A 5 -26.35 -1.64 -11.49
C GLY A 5 -25.35 -1.48 -10.34
N VAL A 6 -24.84 -2.61 -9.83
CA VAL A 6 -23.82 -2.61 -8.78
C VAL A 6 -22.59 -1.82 -9.23
N ARG A 7 -22.10 -0.92 -8.37
CA ARG A 7 -20.88 -0.15 -8.56
C ARG A 7 -20.01 -0.22 -7.31
N VAL A 8 -18.76 -0.59 -7.49
CA VAL A 8 -17.75 -0.75 -6.43
C VAL A 8 -16.43 -0.14 -6.87
N ARG A 9 -15.53 0.13 -5.93
CA ARG A 9 -14.25 0.78 -6.24
C ARG A 9 -13.08 0.24 -5.44
N ILE A 10 -11.90 0.25 -6.05
CA ILE A 10 -10.64 0.32 -5.32
C ILE A 10 -10.16 1.77 -5.29
N ALA A 11 -9.74 2.23 -4.11
CA ALA A 11 -9.41 3.64 -3.86
C ALA A 11 -8.04 3.79 -3.17
N PRO A 12 -6.92 3.46 -3.83
CA PRO A 12 -5.60 3.52 -3.20
C PRO A 12 -5.07 4.95 -3.11
N SER A 13 -4.41 5.28 -2.00
CA SER A 13 -3.56 6.48 -1.92
C SER A 13 -2.15 6.16 -2.46
N PRO A 14 -1.60 6.96 -3.38
CA PRO A 14 -0.30 6.70 -4.00
C PRO A 14 0.86 7.14 -3.09
N THR A 15 0.94 6.57 -1.88
CA THR A 15 1.96 6.93 -0.87
C THR A 15 3.11 5.95 -0.78
N GLY A 16 3.28 5.10 -1.80
CA GLY A 16 4.30 4.06 -1.86
C GLY A 16 3.89 2.90 -2.75
N GLU A 17 4.71 1.86 -2.77
CA GLU A 17 4.41 0.65 -3.54
C GLU A 17 3.13 -0.05 -3.04
N PRO A 18 2.23 -0.45 -3.96
CA PRO A 18 1.09 -1.31 -3.65
C PRO A 18 1.53 -2.59 -2.99
N HIS A 19 0.81 -2.98 -1.95
CA HIS A 19 1.06 -4.23 -1.25
C HIS A 19 -0.03 -5.26 -1.55
N VAL A 20 0.26 -6.53 -1.28
CA VAL A 20 -0.67 -7.67 -1.46
C VAL A 20 -2.03 -7.43 -0.81
N GLY A 21 -2.09 -6.76 0.34
CA GLY A 21 -3.36 -6.33 0.93
C GLY A 21 -4.22 -5.42 0.02
N THR A 22 -3.63 -4.48 -0.72
CA THR A 22 -4.37 -3.63 -1.66
C THR A 22 -4.92 -4.46 -2.81
N VAL A 23 -4.13 -5.38 -3.36
CA VAL A 23 -4.55 -6.30 -4.42
C VAL A 23 -5.63 -7.26 -3.94
N TYR A 24 -5.55 -7.73 -2.70
CA TYR A 24 -6.58 -8.56 -2.06
C TYR A 24 -7.94 -7.84 -2.02
N ILE A 25 -7.97 -6.57 -1.58
CA ILE A 25 -9.20 -5.76 -1.60
C ILE A 25 -9.65 -5.48 -3.04
N ALA A 26 -8.71 -5.20 -3.96
CA ALA A 26 -9.02 -4.94 -5.37
C ALA A 26 -9.65 -6.15 -6.05
N LEU A 27 -9.09 -7.35 -5.84
CA LEU A 27 -9.61 -8.61 -6.33
C LEU A 27 -11.02 -8.85 -5.79
N PHE A 28 -11.27 -8.65 -4.50
CA PHE A 28 -12.62 -8.78 -3.95
C PHE A 28 -13.63 -7.90 -4.69
N ASN A 29 -13.32 -6.61 -4.84
CA ASN A 29 -14.22 -5.67 -5.53
C ASN A 29 -14.41 -6.08 -7.00
N TYR A 30 -13.36 -6.55 -7.67
CA TYR A 30 -13.42 -7.03 -9.05
C TYR A 30 -14.32 -8.27 -9.18
N LEU A 31 -14.14 -9.30 -8.33
CA LEU A 31 -14.99 -10.50 -8.34
C LEU A 31 -16.43 -10.17 -7.97
N PHE A 32 -16.65 -9.28 -7.00
CA PHE A 32 -17.98 -8.80 -6.62
C PHE A 32 -18.69 -8.11 -7.78
N ALA A 33 -18.00 -7.20 -8.48
CA ALA A 33 -18.54 -6.55 -9.67
C ALA A 33 -18.89 -7.59 -10.75
N LYS A 34 -17.99 -8.53 -11.06
CA LYS A 34 -18.23 -9.58 -12.06
C LYS A 34 -19.43 -10.46 -11.70
N LYS A 35 -19.50 -10.95 -10.45
CA LYS A 35 -20.59 -11.81 -9.96
C LYS A 35 -21.95 -11.13 -10.03
N MET A 36 -21.99 -9.83 -9.74
CA MET A 36 -23.22 -9.04 -9.69
C MET A 36 -23.56 -8.35 -11.02
N GLY A 37 -22.76 -8.54 -12.08
CA GLY A 37 -22.94 -7.81 -13.35
C GLY A 37 -22.78 -6.30 -13.21
N GLY A 38 -21.92 -5.86 -12.28
CA GLY A 38 -21.65 -4.47 -11.95
C GLY A 38 -20.35 -3.91 -12.52
N GLU A 39 -20.01 -2.71 -12.08
CA GLU A 39 -18.82 -1.98 -12.50
C GLU A 39 -17.77 -1.90 -11.39
N PHE A 40 -16.50 -2.07 -11.79
CA PHE A 40 -15.34 -1.91 -10.92
C PHE A 40 -14.57 -0.65 -11.33
N ILE A 41 -14.43 0.29 -10.38
CA ILE A 41 -13.84 1.61 -10.60
C ILE A 41 -12.48 1.72 -9.88
N LEU A 42 -11.51 2.38 -10.50
CA LEU A 42 -10.29 2.84 -9.86
C LEU A 42 -10.36 4.34 -9.57
N ARG A 43 -10.19 4.74 -8.30
CA ARG A 43 -10.07 6.15 -7.89
C ARG A 43 -8.77 6.38 -7.13
N ILE A 44 -7.98 7.37 -7.53
CA ILE A 44 -6.73 7.72 -6.84
C ILE A 44 -7.03 8.70 -5.70
N GLU A 45 -6.69 8.33 -4.47
CA GLU A 45 -6.92 9.16 -3.27
C GLU A 45 -5.62 9.88 -2.84
N ASP A 46 -5.25 10.89 -3.64
CA ASP A 46 -4.01 11.69 -3.57
C ASP A 46 -4.19 13.05 -2.88
N THR A 47 -5.11 13.15 -1.91
CA THR A 47 -5.40 14.40 -1.16
C THR A 47 -4.25 14.90 -0.29
N ASP A 48 -3.22 14.06 -0.07
CA ASP A 48 -1.98 14.40 0.60
C ASP A 48 -0.82 14.54 -0.40
N ALA A 49 -0.64 15.76 -0.90
CA ALA A 49 0.39 16.10 -1.87
C ALA A 49 1.83 15.90 -1.35
N THR A 50 2.03 15.81 -0.03
CA THR A 50 3.39 15.59 0.53
C THR A 50 3.83 14.13 0.42
N ARG A 51 2.86 13.21 0.31
CA ARG A 51 3.12 11.77 0.23
C ARG A 51 2.71 11.16 -1.11
N SER A 52 1.97 11.90 -1.94
CA SER A 52 1.42 11.44 -3.22
C SER A 52 2.24 12.03 -4.36
N THR A 53 2.86 11.18 -5.18
CA THR A 53 3.61 11.61 -6.37
C THR A 53 3.06 10.92 -7.62
N PRO A 54 3.20 11.54 -8.81
CA PRO A 54 2.83 10.89 -10.07
C PRO A 54 3.56 9.56 -10.29
N GLU A 55 4.80 9.43 -9.82
CA GLU A 55 5.57 8.18 -9.89
C GLU A 55 4.93 7.07 -9.04
N PHE A 56 4.47 7.38 -7.82
CA PHE A 56 3.77 6.39 -7.00
C PHE A 56 2.40 6.03 -7.56
N GLU A 57 1.70 6.98 -8.18
CA GLU A 57 0.46 6.68 -8.91
C GLU A 57 0.73 5.70 -10.06
N GLN A 58 1.77 5.94 -10.86
CA GLN A 58 2.12 5.04 -11.95
C GLN A 58 2.45 3.63 -11.43
N LYS A 59 3.21 3.53 -10.33
CA LYS A 59 3.47 2.24 -9.66
C LYS A 59 2.20 1.54 -9.18
N VAL A 60 1.19 2.30 -8.76
CA VAL A 60 -0.13 1.75 -8.41
C VAL A 60 -0.82 1.16 -9.64
N LEU A 61 -0.86 1.91 -10.75
CA LEU A 61 -1.47 1.48 -12.00
C LEU A 61 -0.77 0.23 -12.56
N ASP A 62 0.56 0.25 -12.62
CA ASP A 62 1.37 -0.84 -13.15
C ASP A 62 1.20 -2.12 -12.34
N ALA A 63 1.20 -2.02 -11.00
CA ALA A 63 0.99 -3.18 -10.14
C ALA A 63 -0.41 -3.78 -10.30
N LEU A 64 -1.46 -2.95 -10.36
CA LEU A 64 -2.83 -3.45 -10.54
C LEU A 64 -3.01 -4.06 -11.95
N LYS A 65 -2.46 -3.43 -13.00
CA LYS A 65 -2.49 -3.99 -14.36
C LYS A 65 -1.73 -5.29 -14.47
N TRP A 66 -0.57 -5.40 -13.83
CA TRP A 66 0.21 -6.63 -13.80
C TRP A 66 -0.60 -7.81 -13.25
N THR A 67 -1.45 -7.56 -12.25
CA THR A 67 -2.35 -8.59 -11.70
C THR A 67 -3.49 -9.03 -12.63
N GLY A 68 -3.62 -8.43 -13.82
CA GLY A 68 -4.70 -8.71 -14.76
C GLY A 68 -6.04 -8.07 -14.39
N LEU A 69 -6.08 -7.20 -13.37
CA LEU A 69 -7.27 -6.44 -13.04
C LEU A 69 -7.51 -5.35 -14.09
N THR A 70 -8.77 -5.23 -14.50
CA THR A 70 -9.25 -4.18 -15.41
C THR A 70 -10.41 -3.46 -14.75
N TRP A 71 -10.52 -2.16 -14.96
CA TRP A 71 -11.59 -1.33 -14.40
C TRP A 71 -12.38 -0.67 -15.52
N SER A 72 -13.68 -0.51 -15.28
CA SER A 72 -14.62 0.13 -16.20
C SER A 72 -14.44 1.64 -16.27
N GLU A 73 -13.98 2.21 -15.15
CA GLU A 73 -13.73 3.64 -14.99
C GLU A 73 -12.45 3.86 -14.19
N GLY A 74 -11.68 4.89 -14.54
CA GLY A 74 -10.43 5.18 -13.84
C GLY A 74 -9.64 6.35 -14.42
N PRO A 75 -8.50 6.68 -13.80
CA PRO A 75 -7.68 7.83 -14.16
C PRO A 75 -7.04 7.75 -15.56
N ASP A 76 -6.90 6.53 -16.10
CA ASP A 76 -6.29 6.23 -17.40
C ASP A 76 -7.29 5.83 -18.49
N VAL A 77 -8.45 5.27 -18.12
CA VAL A 77 -9.52 4.88 -19.07
C VAL A 77 -10.67 5.89 -19.14
N GLY A 78 -10.72 6.86 -18.22
CA GLY A 78 -11.81 7.83 -18.12
C GLY A 78 -13.08 7.23 -17.54
N GLY A 79 -14.21 7.85 -17.85
CA GLY A 79 -15.53 7.43 -17.37
C GLY A 79 -16.45 8.64 -17.09
N PRO A 80 -17.75 8.41 -16.93
CA PRO A 80 -18.75 9.48 -16.84
C PRO A 80 -18.68 10.31 -15.55
N TYR A 81 -17.96 9.85 -14.52
CA TYR A 81 -17.87 10.51 -13.20
C TYR A 81 -16.47 11.07 -12.90
N GLY A 82 -15.63 11.19 -13.93
CA GLY A 82 -14.30 11.78 -13.81
C GLY A 82 -14.33 13.25 -13.34
N PRO A 83 -13.17 13.81 -12.94
CA PRO A 83 -11.86 13.17 -12.85
C PRO A 83 -11.79 12.06 -11.79
N TYR A 84 -10.92 11.07 -11.97
CA TYR A 84 -10.74 9.93 -11.03
C TYR A 84 -9.53 10.08 -10.10
N ARG A 85 -8.91 11.27 -10.07
CA ARG A 85 -7.93 11.69 -9.07
C ARG A 85 -8.59 12.71 -8.15
N GLN A 86 -8.39 12.60 -6.84
CA GLN A 86 -9.02 13.52 -5.89
C GLN A 86 -8.37 14.90 -5.91
N SER A 87 -7.08 15.00 -6.22
CA SER A 87 -6.39 16.27 -6.46
C SER A 87 -7.05 17.10 -7.56
N ASP A 88 -7.48 16.47 -8.65
CA ASP A 88 -8.18 17.09 -9.79
C ASP A 88 -9.63 17.51 -9.47
N ARG A 89 -10.14 17.14 -8.29
CA ARG A 89 -11.53 17.39 -7.85
C ARG A 89 -11.63 18.45 -6.77
N LYS A 90 -10.52 19.14 -6.44
CA LYS A 90 -10.41 20.10 -5.34
C LYS A 90 -11.60 21.05 -5.23
N ASP A 91 -11.96 21.70 -6.34
CA ASP A 91 -13.01 22.72 -6.38
C ASP A 91 -14.42 22.16 -6.18
N MET A 92 -14.60 20.85 -6.37
CA MET A 92 -15.87 20.18 -6.16
C MET A 92 -16.21 20.02 -4.68
N TYR A 93 -15.21 19.99 -3.78
CA TYR A 93 -15.42 19.67 -2.37
C TYR A 93 -15.86 20.87 -1.52
N GLN A 94 -15.42 22.09 -1.88
CA GLN A 94 -15.68 23.30 -1.10
C GLN A 94 -17.18 23.61 -0.96
N PRO A 95 -18.03 23.49 -2.01
CA PRO A 95 -19.46 23.70 -1.87
C PRO A 95 -20.12 22.79 -0.82
N PHE A 96 -19.69 21.52 -0.73
CA PHE A 96 -20.20 20.58 0.28
C PHE A 96 -19.77 20.96 1.70
N ALA A 97 -18.56 21.49 1.88
CA ALA A 97 -18.13 22.00 3.17
C ALA A 97 -18.94 23.21 3.62
N GLN A 98 -19.26 24.10 2.68
CA GLN A 98 -20.10 25.26 2.95
C GLN A 98 -21.53 24.84 3.29
N ASP A 99 -22.12 23.90 2.54
CA ASP A 99 -23.45 23.34 2.84
C ASP A 99 -23.53 22.77 4.27
N LEU A 100 -22.51 22.01 4.71
CA LEU A 100 -22.46 21.50 6.09
C LEU A 100 -22.33 22.62 7.13
N LEU A 101 -21.61 23.71 6.84
CA LEU A 101 -21.51 24.87 7.72
C LEU A 101 -22.85 25.59 7.82
N ASP A 102 -23.52 25.83 6.69
CA ASP A 102 -24.79 26.55 6.60
C ASP A 102 -25.93 25.78 7.29
N LYS A 103 -25.94 24.45 7.17
CA LYS A 103 -26.87 23.56 7.91
C LYS A 103 -26.51 23.38 9.38
N GLY A 104 -25.39 23.96 9.84
CA GLY A 104 -24.92 23.83 11.21
C GLY A 104 -24.45 22.42 11.58
N HIS A 105 -24.12 21.58 10.60
CA HIS A 105 -23.56 20.23 10.78
C HIS A 105 -22.02 20.21 10.86
N ALA A 106 -21.38 21.32 10.49
CA ALA A 106 -19.96 21.56 10.65
C ALA A 106 -19.69 22.89 11.37
N PHE A 107 -18.44 23.14 11.75
CA PHE A 107 -18.00 24.40 12.33
C PHE A 107 -16.54 24.71 11.95
N ARG A 108 -16.17 26.00 11.99
CA ARG A 108 -14.79 26.43 11.76
C ARG A 108 -13.98 26.31 13.05
N CYS A 109 -12.77 25.76 12.94
CA CYS A 109 -11.84 25.60 14.04
C CYS A 109 -10.54 26.35 13.74
N PHE A 110 -10.15 27.21 14.67
CA PHE A 110 -8.96 28.07 14.61
C PHE A 110 -7.83 27.57 15.53
N CYS A 111 -7.98 26.36 16.08
CA CYS A 111 -6.98 25.80 16.98
C CYS A 111 -5.66 25.55 16.26
N THR A 112 -4.56 26.06 16.82
CA THR A 112 -3.22 25.85 16.29
C THR A 112 -2.75 24.40 16.50
N PRO A 113 -1.84 23.89 15.67
CA PRO A 113 -1.23 22.58 15.89
C PRO A 113 -0.59 22.41 17.27
N ALA A 114 0.07 23.47 17.78
CA ALA A 114 0.70 23.47 19.11
C ALA A 114 -0.32 23.23 20.23
N ARG A 115 -1.46 23.95 20.21
CA ARG A 115 -2.56 23.74 21.16
C ARG A 115 -3.11 22.33 21.08
N LEU A 116 -3.30 21.82 19.86
CA LEU A 116 -3.83 20.47 19.66
C LEU A 116 -2.90 19.40 20.21
N GLU A 117 -1.57 19.60 20.16
CA GLU A 117 -0.64 18.65 20.76
C GLU A 117 -0.64 18.71 22.29
N GLU A 118 -0.63 19.91 22.88
CA GLU A 118 -0.79 20.10 24.33
C GLU A 118 -2.06 19.41 24.86
N MET A 119 -3.19 19.60 24.16
CA MET A 119 -4.47 18.94 24.47
C MET A 119 -4.34 17.41 24.45
N ARG A 120 -3.69 16.85 23.43
CA ARG A 120 -3.51 15.39 23.30
C ARG A 120 -2.58 14.85 24.38
N GLU A 121 -1.48 15.54 24.68
CA GLU A 121 -0.55 15.17 25.75
C GLU A 121 -1.24 15.15 27.11
N ALA A 122 -2.05 16.17 27.43
CA ALA A 122 -2.84 16.21 28.65
C ALA A 122 -3.84 15.04 28.73
N GLN A 123 -4.51 14.71 27.63
CA GLN A 123 -5.43 13.55 27.57
C GLN A 123 -4.68 12.22 27.75
N ARG A 124 -3.54 12.03 27.08
CA ARG A 124 -2.69 10.83 27.23
C ARG A 124 -2.19 10.68 28.67
N ALA A 125 -1.72 11.78 29.29
CA ALA A 125 -1.27 11.79 30.68
C ALA A 125 -2.41 11.42 31.66
N ALA A 126 -3.65 11.75 31.30
CA ALA A 126 -4.85 11.35 32.05
C ALA A 126 -5.39 9.96 31.69
N GLY A 127 -4.69 9.17 30.86
CA GLY A 127 -5.12 7.83 30.42
C GLY A 127 -6.34 7.83 29.49
N LYS A 128 -6.67 8.98 28.88
CA LYS A 128 -7.81 9.13 27.97
C LYS A 128 -7.36 9.02 26.51
N PRO A 129 -8.19 8.44 25.62
CA PRO A 129 -7.91 8.45 24.19
C PRO A 129 -7.91 9.91 23.68
N PRO A 130 -6.96 10.29 22.81
CA PRO A 130 -6.91 11.65 22.29
C PRO A 130 -8.13 11.97 21.41
N LYS A 131 -8.85 13.04 21.74
CA LYS A 131 -10.05 13.52 21.02
C LYS A 131 -10.08 15.04 21.03
N TYR A 132 -10.57 15.67 19.95
CA TYR A 132 -10.77 17.11 19.95
C TYR A 132 -11.76 17.50 21.05
N ASP A 133 -11.40 18.53 21.81
CA ASP A 133 -12.13 18.99 23.00
C ASP A 133 -13.35 19.87 22.67
N GLY A 134 -13.57 20.19 21.39
CA GLY A 134 -14.71 20.98 20.96
C GLY A 134 -14.57 22.48 21.23
N LEU A 135 -13.38 23.01 21.55
CA LEU A 135 -13.22 24.44 21.89
C LEU A 135 -13.92 25.37 20.89
N CYS A 136 -13.69 25.16 19.59
CA CYS A 136 -14.24 26.04 18.57
C CYS A 136 -15.72 25.77 18.24
N LEU A 137 -16.32 24.70 18.76
CA LEU A 137 -17.73 24.38 18.55
C LEU A 137 -18.65 25.42 19.21
N HIS A 138 -18.17 26.07 20.27
CA HIS A 138 -18.91 27.02 21.10
C HIS A 138 -18.63 28.49 20.75
N LEU A 139 -17.88 28.76 19.67
CA LEU A 139 -17.64 30.13 19.22
C LEU A 139 -18.93 30.75 18.72
N LYS A 140 -19.12 32.03 19.03
CA LYS A 140 -20.26 32.81 18.51
C LYS A 140 -20.06 33.13 17.03
N ALA A 141 -21.16 33.29 16.30
CA ALA A 141 -21.13 33.57 14.86
C ALA A 141 -20.36 34.86 14.52
N GLU A 142 -20.48 35.89 15.38
CA GLU A 142 -19.77 37.16 15.21
C GLU A 142 -18.25 36.98 15.33
N GLU A 143 -17.82 36.16 16.29
CA GLU A 143 -16.39 35.86 16.51
C GLU A 143 -15.80 35.07 15.34
N VAL A 144 -16.52 34.03 14.87
CA VAL A 144 -16.10 33.27 13.69
C VAL A 144 -15.98 34.17 12.47
N THR A 145 -16.96 35.05 12.25
CA THR A 145 -16.97 35.99 11.12
C THR A 145 -15.78 36.95 11.17
N ALA A 146 -15.50 37.54 12.34
CA ALA A 146 -14.39 38.45 12.53
C ALA A 146 -13.03 37.77 12.26
N ARG A 147 -12.83 36.55 12.77
CA ARG A 147 -11.58 35.78 12.56
C ARG A 147 -11.37 35.38 11.10
N VAL A 148 -12.44 34.95 10.41
CA VAL A 148 -12.38 34.66 8.97
C VAL A 148 -12.06 35.92 8.16
N ALA A 149 -12.71 37.04 8.47
CA ALA A 149 -12.46 38.32 7.79
C ALA A 149 -11.03 38.85 8.03
N ALA A 150 -10.44 38.53 9.19
CA ALA A 150 -9.04 38.83 9.50
C ALA A 150 -8.04 37.90 8.78
N GLY A 151 -8.50 36.90 8.02
CA GLY A 151 -7.64 35.94 7.33
C GLY A 151 -7.01 34.89 8.25
N GLU A 152 -7.56 34.68 9.46
CA GLU A 152 -7.04 33.65 10.36
C GLU A 152 -7.23 32.25 9.76
N ALA A 153 -6.15 31.48 9.70
CA ALA A 153 -6.18 30.12 9.17
C ALA A 153 -7.15 29.25 9.98
N SER A 154 -8.03 28.54 9.30
CA SER A 154 -9.03 27.67 9.94
C SER A 154 -9.23 26.37 9.18
N VAL A 155 -9.70 25.37 9.89
CA VAL A 155 -10.17 24.10 9.32
C VAL A 155 -11.68 23.97 9.52
N VAL A 156 -12.34 23.15 8.70
CA VAL A 156 -13.75 22.79 8.90
C VAL A 156 -13.81 21.45 9.61
N ARG A 157 -14.53 21.35 10.73
CA ARG A 157 -14.76 20.11 11.48
C ARG A 157 -16.21 19.69 11.44
N MET A 158 -16.47 18.40 11.39
CA MET A 158 -17.83 17.86 11.54
C MET A 158 -18.26 17.91 13.00
N LYS A 159 -19.53 18.21 13.24
CA LYS A 159 -20.17 17.97 14.53
C LYS A 159 -20.45 16.48 14.68
N ILE A 160 -20.36 16.00 15.91
CA ILE A 160 -20.63 14.60 16.28
C ILE A 160 -21.66 14.62 17.41
N PRO A 161 -22.70 13.75 17.38
CA PRO A 161 -23.61 13.57 18.51
C PRO A 161 -22.86 13.23 19.80
N THR A 162 -23.40 13.64 20.95
CA THR A 162 -22.77 13.37 22.27
C THR A 162 -23.32 12.12 22.95
N GLU A 163 -24.47 11.61 22.50
CA GLU A 163 -25.19 10.50 23.12
C GLU A 163 -25.66 9.48 22.08
N GLY A 164 -25.81 8.22 22.51
CA GLY A 164 -26.23 7.09 21.68
C GLY A 164 -25.08 6.47 20.89
N SER A 165 -25.44 5.71 19.86
CA SER A 165 -24.52 4.98 18.99
C SER A 165 -24.83 5.19 17.51
N CYS A 166 -23.81 4.94 16.68
CA CYS A 166 -23.98 4.68 15.28
C CYS A 166 -24.15 3.17 15.08
N ASP A 167 -25.39 2.76 14.81
CA ASP A 167 -25.71 1.37 14.49
C ASP A 167 -25.77 1.20 12.97
N PHE A 168 -25.12 0.16 12.47
CA PHE A 168 -25.13 -0.20 11.05
C PHE A 168 -24.86 -1.70 10.85
N ASN A 169 -25.26 -2.22 9.69
CA ASN A 169 -24.97 -3.59 9.29
C ASN A 169 -23.79 -3.59 8.31
N ASP A 170 -22.73 -4.32 8.66
CA ASP A 170 -21.58 -4.60 7.80
C ASP A 170 -21.75 -5.96 7.12
N GLY A 171 -21.50 -6.03 5.81
CA GLY A 171 -21.69 -7.25 5.03
C GLY A 171 -20.73 -8.40 5.39
N VAL A 172 -19.67 -8.15 6.17
CA VAL A 172 -18.79 -9.20 6.70
C VAL A 172 -19.03 -9.38 8.20
N TYR A 173 -19.01 -8.29 8.96
CA TYR A 173 -19.06 -8.36 10.42
C TYR A 173 -20.47 -8.50 11.01
N GLY A 174 -21.52 -8.22 10.23
CA GLY A 174 -22.91 -8.22 10.68
C GLY A 174 -23.28 -6.92 11.38
N ASP A 175 -24.15 -6.98 12.39
CA ASP A 175 -24.58 -5.80 13.13
C ASP A 175 -23.43 -5.23 13.98
N VAL A 176 -23.12 -3.95 13.77
CA VAL A 176 -22.08 -3.20 14.47
C VAL A 176 -22.70 -1.97 15.11
N SER A 177 -22.34 -1.72 16.37
CA SER A 177 -22.75 -0.54 17.13
C SER A 177 -21.51 0.16 17.68
N ILE A 178 -21.32 1.43 17.32
CA ILE A 178 -20.19 2.25 17.78
C ILE A 178 -20.72 3.47 18.54
N PRO A 179 -20.41 3.64 19.83
CA PRO A 179 -20.81 4.81 20.61
C PRO A 179 -20.32 6.13 20.01
N TRP A 180 -21.19 7.15 19.95
CA TRP A 180 -20.79 8.46 19.40
C TRP A 180 -19.71 9.17 20.23
N ASP A 181 -19.62 8.87 21.53
CA ASP A 181 -18.58 9.41 22.41
C ASP A 181 -17.16 9.00 21.98
N SER A 182 -17.01 7.85 21.32
CA SER A 182 -15.75 7.32 20.78
C SER A 182 -15.36 7.95 19.43
N VAL A 183 -16.29 8.66 18.79
CA VAL A 183 -16.09 9.27 17.47
C VAL A 183 -15.60 10.71 17.61
N ASP A 184 -14.44 11.02 17.02
CA ASP A 184 -13.83 12.36 17.06
C ASP A 184 -14.50 13.36 16.10
N MET A 185 -14.49 14.66 16.46
CA MET A 185 -14.92 15.79 15.63
C MET A 185 -13.91 16.03 14.50
N GLN A 186 -14.00 15.14 13.52
CA GLN A 186 -13.04 15.00 12.42
C GLN A 186 -12.93 16.29 11.60
N VAL A 187 -11.69 16.64 11.23
CA VAL A 187 -11.45 17.67 10.21
C VAL A 187 -11.94 17.15 8.86
N LEU A 188 -12.77 17.93 8.19
CA LEU A 188 -13.33 17.68 6.87
C LEU A 188 -12.57 18.44 5.76
N MET A 189 -12.25 19.71 6.01
CA MET A 189 -11.44 20.55 5.11
C MET A 189 -10.25 21.12 5.88
N LYS A 190 -9.06 21.01 5.29
CA LYS A 190 -7.82 21.61 5.80
C LYS A 190 -7.77 23.11 5.48
N ALA A 191 -6.83 23.81 6.10
CA ALA A 191 -6.64 25.25 5.91
C ALA A 191 -6.17 25.63 4.48
N ASP A 192 -5.54 24.70 3.76
CA ASP A 192 -5.13 24.85 2.36
C ASP A 192 -6.28 24.65 1.34
N GLY A 193 -7.51 24.45 1.86
CA GLY A 193 -8.71 24.21 1.06
C GLY A 193 -8.82 22.80 0.49
N MET A 194 -7.90 21.88 0.83
CA MET A 194 -8.04 20.48 0.43
C MET A 194 -8.92 19.70 1.42
N PRO A 195 -9.75 18.77 0.94
CA PRO A 195 -10.50 17.87 1.82
C PRO A 195 -9.56 16.91 2.57
N THR A 196 -10.04 16.36 3.67
CA THR A 196 -9.47 15.14 4.25
C THR A 196 -10.04 13.91 3.57
N TYR A 197 -9.42 12.76 3.80
CA TYR A 197 -9.91 11.45 3.37
C TYR A 197 -11.42 11.28 3.63
N HIS A 198 -11.92 11.60 4.83
CA HIS A 198 -13.31 11.34 5.18
C HIS A 198 -14.30 12.14 4.34
N MET A 199 -13.97 13.40 4.03
CA MET A 199 -14.79 14.28 3.23
C MET A 199 -14.78 13.83 1.76
N ALA A 200 -13.58 13.70 1.18
CA ALA A 200 -13.42 13.35 -0.22
C ALA A 200 -13.99 11.96 -0.53
N ASN A 201 -13.76 10.97 0.34
CA ASN A 201 -14.23 9.60 0.17
C ASN A 201 -15.76 9.51 0.11
N VAL A 202 -16.49 10.19 1.02
CA VAL A 202 -17.96 10.20 1.03
C VAL A 202 -18.54 10.93 -0.17
N ILE A 203 -18.00 12.11 -0.50
CA ILE A 203 -18.48 12.89 -1.64
C ILE A 203 -18.26 12.12 -2.93
N ASP A 204 -17.08 11.55 -3.13
CA ASP A 204 -16.78 10.83 -4.38
C ASP A 204 -17.51 9.50 -4.47
N ASP A 205 -17.70 8.77 -3.37
CA ASP A 205 -18.54 7.57 -3.38
C ASP A 205 -19.99 7.93 -3.78
N HIS A 206 -20.55 9.05 -3.30
CA HIS A 206 -21.87 9.53 -3.71
C HIS A 206 -21.91 9.99 -5.18
N LEU A 207 -20.93 10.80 -5.61
CA LEU A 207 -20.90 11.37 -6.96
C LEU A 207 -20.62 10.31 -8.02
N MET A 208 -19.79 9.31 -7.72
CA MET A 208 -19.50 8.15 -8.59
C MET A 208 -20.53 7.03 -8.46
N LYS A 209 -21.62 7.26 -7.71
CA LYS A 209 -22.74 6.32 -7.52
C LYS A 209 -22.32 4.95 -6.99
N ILE A 210 -21.34 4.93 -6.08
CA ILE A 210 -20.88 3.71 -5.43
C ILE A 210 -22.01 3.13 -4.59
N THR A 211 -22.30 1.85 -4.81
CA THR A 211 -23.40 1.12 -4.15
C THR A 211 -22.90 0.28 -2.99
N HIS A 212 -21.69 -0.25 -3.10
CA HIS A 212 -21.04 -1.04 -2.07
C HIS A 212 -19.59 -0.58 -1.88
N VAL A 213 -19.20 -0.44 -0.62
CA VAL A 213 -17.86 -0.06 -0.21
C VAL A 213 -17.22 -1.27 0.47
N ALA A 214 -16.42 -2.01 -0.30
CA ALA A 214 -15.59 -3.09 0.22
C ALA A 214 -14.14 -2.61 0.43
N ARG A 215 -13.65 -2.68 1.67
CA ARG A 215 -12.32 -2.22 2.08
C ARG A 215 -11.79 -2.99 3.29
N GLY A 216 -10.54 -2.77 3.69
CA GLY A 216 -9.98 -3.41 4.87
C GLY A 216 -10.63 -2.96 6.19
N GLU A 217 -10.70 -3.87 7.16
CA GLU A 217 -11.28 -3.65 8.50
C GLU A 217 -10.66 -2.52 9.31
N GLU A 218 -9.45 -2.06 8.96
CA GLU A 218 -8.84 -0.89 9.58
C GLU A 218 -9.68 0.39 9.41
N TRP A 219 -10.57 0.42 8.42
CA TRP A 219 -11.47 1.54 8.16
C TRP A 219 -12.83 1.42 8.86
N LEU A 220 -13.11 0.33 9.56
CA LEU A 220 -14.40 0.10 10.23
C LEU A 220 -14.71 1.20 11.25
N ALA A 221 -13.70 1.64 12.02
CA ALA A 221 -13.82 2.74 12.97
C ALA A 221 -14.13 4.12 12.32
N SER A 222 -13.99 4.24 11.00
CA SER A 222 -14.33 5.45 10.25
C SER A 222 -15.78 5.47 9.76
N VAL A 223 -16.46 4.33 9.74
CA VAL A 223 -17.84 4.20 9.21
C VAL A 223 -18.82 5.13 9.91
N PRO A 224 -18.81 5.32 11.24
CA PRO A 224 -19.73 6.27 11.89
C PRO A 224 -19.61 7.69 11.35
N LYS A 225 -18.38 8.15 11.06
CA LYS A 225 -18.14 9.47 10.45
C LYS A 225 -18.73 9.53 9.05
N HIS A 226 -18.56 8.47 8.26
CA HIS A 226 -19.06 8.40 6.89
C HIS A 226 -20.59 8.36 6.85
N ILE A 227 -21.23 7.50 7.66
CA ILE A 227 -22.69 7.42 7.79
C ILE A 227 -23.27 8.77 8.23
N LEU A 228 -22.63 9.43 9.20
CA LEU A 228 -23.10 10.73 9.67
C LEU A 228 -23.00 11.81 8.59
N LEU A 229 -21.95 11.79 7.76
CA LEU A 229 -21.84 12.67 6.59
C LEU A 229 -22.96 12.40 5.57
N TYR A 230 -23.23 11.14 5.21
CA TYR A 230 -24.37 10.80 4.34
C TYR A 230 -25.69 11.32 4.91
N ARG A 231 -25.93 11.16 6.22
CA ARG A 231 -27.11 11.71 6.90
C ARG A 231 -27.19 13.23 6.82
N TYR A 232 -26.08 13.94 7.07
CA TYR A 232 -26.04 15.41 7.01
C TYR A 232 -26.27 15.96 5.60
N PHE A 233 -25.85 15.23 4.56
CA PHE A 233 -26.15 15.60 3.18
C PHE A 233 -27.56 15.18 2.73
N GLY A 234 -28.26 14.34 3.50
CA GLY A 234 -29.54 13.75 3.09
C GLY A 234 -29.38 12.75 1.93
N TRP A 235 -28.25 12.04 1.90
CA TRP A 235 -27.93 11.05 0.87
C TRP A 235 -28.11 9.63 1.37
N ASP A 236 -28.45 8.73 0.44
CA ASP A 236 -28.41 7.29 0.70
C ASP A 236 -26.96 6.82 0.84
N GLN A 237 -26.66 6.11 1.93
CA GLN A 237 -25.36 5.51 2.16
C GLN A 237 -25.18 4.21 1.34
N PRO A 238 -23.96 3.87 0.90
CA PRO A 238 -23.68 2.56 0.31
C PRO A 238 -23.75 1.46 1.38
N LYS A 239 -23.80 0.21 0.93
CA LYS A 239 -23.56 -0.94 1.81
C LYS A 239 -22.08 -1.05 2.12
N PHE A 240 -21.73 -1.25 3.39
CA PHE A 240 -20.34 -1.39 3.81
C PHE A 240 -19.97 -2.87 3.96
N MET A 241 -18.76 -3.24 3.53
CA MET A 241 -18.19 -4.58 3.70
C MET A 241 -16.73 -4.43 4.13
N HIS A 242 -16.38 -4.89 5.32
CA HIS A 242 -15.02 -4.77 5.84
C HIS A 242 -14.30 -6.12 5.85
N LEU A 243 -13.31 -6.25 4.99
CA LEU A 243 -12.50 -7.46 4.86
C LEU A 243 -11.45 -7.54 5.96
N SER A 244 -11.30 -8.73 6.54
CA SER A 244 -10.28 -8.99 7.55
C SER A 244 -8.86 -8.78 6.99
N LEU A 245 -7.95 -8.26 7.81
CA LEU A 245 -6.58 -8.03 7.40
C LEU A 245 -5.85 -9.35 7.16
N MET A 246 -5.02 -9.38 6.12
CA MET A 246 -4.10 -10.50 5.90
C MET A 246 -3.08 -10.62 7.04
N ARG A 247 -2.72 -11.85 7.37
CA ARG A 247 -1.85 -12.23 8.48
C ARG A 247 -0.67 -13.06 7.99
N ASN A 248 0.42 -13.05 8.74
CA ASN A 248 1.52 -14.00 8.55
C ASN A 248 1.11 -15.40 9.05
N ALA A 249 1.91 -16.43 8.77
CA ALA A 249 1.71 -17.78 9.29
C ALA A 249 1.61 -17.84 10.84
N ASP A 250 2.32 -16.95 11.54
CA ASP A 250 2.27 -16.80 13.00
C ASP A 250 1.04 -16.00 13.52
N LYS A 251 0.06 -15.71 12.64
CA LYS A 251 -1.17 -14.92 12.89
C LYS A 251 -0.95 -13.43 13.21
N SER A 252 0.29 -12.95 13.26
CA SER A 252 0.56 -11.51 13.39
C SER A 252 0.17 -10.76 12.11
N LYS A 253 -0.07 -9.44 12.21
CA LYS A 253 -0.42 -8.61 11.05
C LYS A 253 0.66 -8.71 9.97
N LEU A 254 0.23 -8.92 8.72
CA LEU A 254 1.14 -8.92 7.58
C LEU A 254 1.84 -7.56 7.49
N SER A 255 3.16 -7.57 7.43
CA SER A 255 3.95 -6.32 7.43
C SER A 255 5.25 -6.48 6.65
N LYS A 256 5.72 -5.37 6.09
CA LYS A 256 7.03 -5.24 5.42
C LYS A 256 8.20 -5.71 6.31
N ARG A 257 8.05 -5.61 7.63
CA ARG A 257 9.05 -6.06 8.61
C ARG A 257 9.27 -7.56 8.58
N LYS A 258 8.21 -8.36 8.44
CA LYS A 258 8.29 -9.84 8.49
C LYS A 258 8.34 -10.49 7.12
N ASN A 259 7.58 -10.01 6.15
CA ASN A 259 7.50 -10.58 4.81
C ASN A 259 7.63 -9.51 3.72
N PRO A 260 8.13 -9.87 2.53
CA PRO A 260 7.92 -9.03 1.36
C PRO A 260 6.41 -8.91 1.14
N THR A 261 5.93 -7.69 0.96
CA THR A 261 4.49 -7.43 0.79
C THR A 261 4.17 -6.64 -0.47
N SER A 262 5.19 -6.08 -1.13
CA SER A 262 5.01 -5.28 -2.35
C SER A 262 4.72 -6.18 -3.54
N ILE A 263 3.84 -5.75 -4.46
CA ILE A 263 3.57 -6.50 -5.69
C ILE A 263 4.79 -6.57 -6.61
N SER A 264 5.56 -5.48 -6.68
CA SER A 264 6.81 -5.40 -7.45
C SER A 264 7.83 -6.47 -7.03
N TYR A 265 7.82 -6.89 -5.77
CA TYR A 265 8.66 -8.00 -5.31
C TYR A 265 8.28 -9.32 -6.01
N TYR A 266 7.00 -9.69 -5.97
CA TYR A 266 6.52 -10.95 -6.55
C TYR A 266 6.68 -10.96 -8.08
N SER A 267 6.43 -9.84 -8.74
CA SER A 267 6.73 -9.68 -10.18
C SER A 267 8.22 -9.90 -10.45
N ALA A 268 9.10 -9.20 -9.74
CA ALA A 268 10.55 -9.28 -9.95
C ALA A 268 11.12 -10.70 -9.72
N LEU A 269 10.48 -11.50 -8.88
CA LEU A 269 10.83 -12.91 -8.63
C LEU A 269 10.26 -13.90 -9.65
N GLY A 270 9.36 -13.48 -10.53
CA GLY A 270 8.79 -14.35 -11.57
C GLY A 270 7.61 -15.18 -11.10
N TYR A 271 6.88 -14.72 -10.06
CA TYR A 271 5.53 -15.25 -9.84
C TYR A 271 4.65 -14.90 -11.02
N LEU A 272 3.80 -15.82 -11.43
CA LEU A 272 2.77 -15.56 -12.42
C LEU A 272 1.65 -14.73 -11.77
N PRO A 273 1.18 -13.64 -12.41
CA PRO A 273 0.08 -12.86 -11.85
C PRO A 273 -1.18 -13.72 -11.69
N GLU A 274 -1.42 -14.66 -12.61
CA GLU A 274 -2.53 -15.61 -12.55
C GLU A 274 -2.46 -16.46 -11.27
N ALA A 275 -1.27 -16.92 -10.88
CA ALA A 275 -1.07 -17.71 -9.67
C ALA A 275 -1.26 -16.90 -8.39
N LEU A 276 -0.79 -15.64 -8.36
CA LEU A 276 -0.99 -14.75 -7.21
C LEU A 276 -2.48 -14.45 -7.03
N MET A 277 -3.19 -14.11 -8.12
CA MET A 277 -4.61 -13.80 -8.06
C MET A 277 -5.45 -15.02 -7.73
N ASN A 278 -5.08 -16.19 -8.26
CA ASN A 278 -5.68 -17.44 -7.86
C ASN A 278 -5.50 -17.68 -6.35
N PHE A 279 -4.29 -17.57 -5.81
CA PHE A 279 -4.02 -17.74 -4.38
C PHE A 279 -4.87 -16.81 -3.52
N LEU A 280 -4.94 -15.52 -3.87
CA LEU A 280 -5.74 -14.54 -3.14
C LEU A 280 -7.25 -14.80 -3.27
N GLY A 281 -7.70 -15.23 -4.44
CA GLY A 281 -9.12 -15.53 -4.70
C GLY A 281 -9.66 -16.72 -3.90
N LEU A 282 -8.80 -17.66 -3.52
CA LEU A 282 -9.18 -18.81 -2.67
C LEU A 282 -9.75 -18.39 -1.31
N PHE A 283 -9.47 -17.18 -0.84
CA PHE A 283 -10.03 -16.67 0.43
C PHE A 283 -11.49 -16.21 0.30
N PHE A 284 -12.03 -16.11 -0.91
CA PHE A 284 -13.38 -15.60 -1.19
C PHE A 284 -14.34 -16.66 -1.71
N ILE A 285 -13.92 -17.92 -1.74
CA ILE A 285 -14.68 -19.03 -2.31
C ILE A 285 -14.60 -20.25 -1.41
N GLN A 286 -15.57 -21.14 -1.57
CA GLN A 286 -15.50 -22.49 -1.02
C GLN A 286 -14.97 -23.42 -2.11
N ILE A 287 -13.95 -24.23 -1.79
CA ILE A 287 -13.37 -25.21 -2.69
C ILE A 287 -13.15 -26.54 -1.97
N ALA A 288 -13.29 -27.63 -2.71
CA ALA A 288 -12.81 -28.93 -2.27
C ALA A 288 -11.27 -29.00 -2.43
N GLU A 289 -10.64 -29.88 -1.66
CA GLU A 289 -9.21 -30.18 -1.80
C GLU A 289 -8.91 -30.67 -3.23
N GLY A 290 -7.87 -30.11 -3.86
CA GLY A 290 -7.47 -30.41 -5.24
C GLY A 290 -8.06 -29.47 -6.29
N GLU A 291 -9.06 -28.66 -5.97
CA GLU A 291 -9.66 -27.65 -6.86
C GLU A 291 -9.03 -26.26 -6.74
N GLU A 292 -7.80 -26.15 -6.20
CA GLU A 292 -7.19 -24.85 -5.89
C GLU A 292 -6.76 -24.06 -7.14
N MET A 293 -6.68 -24.68 -8.32
CA MET A 293 -6.18 -24.02 -9.52
C MET A 293 -7.32 -23.45 -10.37
N LEU A 294 -7.59 -22.17 -10.17
CA LEU A 294 -8.72 -21.47 -10.77
C LEU A 294 -8.23 -20.18 -11.45
N ASP A 295 -8.64 -19.98 -12.69
CA ASP A 295 -8.43 -18.68 -13.35
C ASP A 295 -9.40 -17.61 -12.82
N MET A 296 -9.21 -16.37 -13.28
CA MET A 296 -10.00 -15.22 -12.81
C MET A 296 -11.51 -15.37 -13.06
N ASP A 297 -11.90 -15.98 -14.18
CA ASP A 297 -13.31 -16.14 -14.53
C ASP A 297 -13.95 -17.24 -13.67
N GLN A 298 -13.24 -18.34 -13.42
CA GLN A 298 -13.65 -19.40 -12.50
C GLN A 298 -13.76 -18.89 -11.05
N LEU A 299 -12.83 -18.04 -10.60
CA LEU A 299 -12.92 -17.37 -9.30
C LEU A 299 -14.18 -16.50 -9.22
N ALA A 300 -14.49 -15.74 -10.29
CA ALA A 300 -15.67 -14.88 -10.33
C ALA A 300 -16.97 -15.69 -10.32
N GLU A 301 -17.00 -16.84 -11.00
CA GLU A 301 -18.16 -17.74 -10.99
C GLU A 301 -18.39 -18.32 -9.59
N LYS A 302 -17.33 -18.79 -8.93
CA LYS A 302 -17.39 -19.40 -7.59
C LYS A 302 -17.43 -18.39 -6.43
N PHE A 303 -17.26 -17.09 -6.70
CA PHE A 303 -17.27 -16.02 -5.71
C PHE A 303 -18.56 -16.02 -4.89
N ASP A 304 -18.40 -16.07 -3.56
CA ASP A 304 -19.50 -16.10 -2.59
C ASP A 304 -19.34 -14.93 -1.59
N PRO A 305 -20.02 -13.79 -1.85
CA PRO A 305 -19.92 -12.63 -0.98
C PRO A 305 -20.67 -12.78 0.35
N ASP A 306 -21.54 -13.78 0.50
CA ASP A 306 -22.36 -13.95 1.70
C ASP A 306 -21.65 -14.83 2.76
N ASN A 307 -20.62 -15.58 2.36
CA ASN A 307 -19.90 -16.52 3.20
C ASN A 307 -18.42 -16.14 3.38
N LEU A 308 -18.17 -14.87 3.70
CA LEU A 308 -16.82 -14.34 3.90
C LEU A 308 -16.30 -14.64 5.30
N SER A 309 -15.06 -15.12 5.36
CA SER A 309 -14.40 -15.43 6.62
C SER A 309 -14.05 -14.16 7.41
N LYS A 310 -14.47 -14.12 8.68
CA LYS A 310 -14.01 -13.12 9.67
C LYS A 310 -12.58 -13.40 10.16
N ALA A 311 -12.08 -14.63 9.97
CA ALA A 311 -10.70 -14.96 10.32
C ALA A 311 -9.75 -14.33 9.30
N GLY A 312 -8.72 -13.64 9.78
CA GLY A 312 -7.74 -12.98 8.91
C GLY A 312 -7.05 -13.98 7.98
N ALA A 313 -7.08 -13.70 6.68
CA ALA A 313 -6.48 -14.54 5.64
C ALA A 313 -4.98 -14.73 5.89
N ILE A 314 -4.53 -15.98 6.06
CA ILE A 314 -3.11 -16.29 6.27
C ILE A 314 -2.39 -16.25 4.92
N PHE A 315 -1.49 -15.29 4.75
CA PHE A 315 -0.61 -15.20 3.59
C PHE A 315 0.53 -16.23 3.73
N ASP A 316 0.26 -17.45 3.28
CA ASP A 316 1.21 -18.56 3.26
C ASP A 316 2.03 -18.57 1.96
N ILE A 317 3.31 -18.22 2.08
CA ILE A 317 4.25 -18.18 0.94
C ILE A 317 4.49 -19.60 0.38
N GLN A 318 4.52 -20.64 1.21
CA GLN A 318 4.76 -22.01 0.73
C GLN A 318 3.59 -22.48 -0.13
N LYS A 319 2.35 -22.16 0.28
CA LYS A 319 1.16 -22.44 -0.54
C LYS A 319 1.17 -21.64 -1.84
N LEU A 320 1.59 -20.37 -1.80
CA LEU A 320 1.75 -19.56 -3.01
C LEU A 320 2.81 -20.14 -3.96
N ASP A 321 3.97 -20.56 -3.45
CA ASP A 321 5.05 -21.19 -4.23
C ASP A 321 4.59 -22.50 -4.88
N TRP A 322 3.88 -23.33 -4.12
CA TRP A 322 3.29 -24.56 -4.62
C TRP A 322 2.32 -24.28 -5.77
N LEU A 323 1.37 -23.35 -5.56
CA LEU A 323 0.36 -23.01 -6.56
C LEU A 323 1.01 -22.39 -7.81
N ASN A 324 1.95 -21.46 -7.64
CA ASN A 324 2.71 -20.86 -8.74
C ASN A 324 3.49 -21.92 -9.53
N GLY A 325 4.13 -22.86 -8.84
CA GLY A 325 4.82 -23.98 -9.49
C GLY A 325 3.87 -24.86 -10.30
N ARG A 326 2.65 -25.09 -9.81
CA ARG A 326 1.62 -25.80 -10.58
C ARG A 326 1.18 -25.01 -11.83
N TRP A 327 0.92 -23.71 -11.71
CA TRP A 327 0.61 -22.85 -12.87
C TRP A 327 1.70 -22.93 -13.95
N LEU A 328 2.97 -22.81 -13.54
CA LEU A 328 4.11 -22.92 -14.46
C LEU A 328 4.17 -24.26 -15.20
N ARG A 329 3.88 -25.38 -14.52
CA ARG A 329 4.00 -26.73 -15.08
C ARG A 329 2.75 -27.22 -15.83
N GLU A 330 1.57 -26.81 -15.38
CA GLU A 330 0.29 -27.38 -15.83
C GLU A 330 -0.48 -26.45 -16.76
N LYS A 331 -0.27 -25.12 -16.69
CA LYS A 331 -1.01 -24.13 -17.48
C LYS A 331 -0.22 -23.53 -18.64
N LEU A 332 1.10 -23.67 -18.63
CA LEU A 332 1.96 -23.21 -19.71
C LEU A 332 2.46 -24.39 -20.55
N THR A 333 2.37 -24.25 -21.87
CA THR A 333 3.16 -25.10 -22.78
C THR A 333 4.64 -24.73 -22.68
N PRO A 334 5.57 -25.60 -23.13
CA PRO A 334 6.99 -25.27 -23.15
C PRO A 334 7.31 -23.95 -23.87
N ASP A 335 6.68 -23.67 -25.01
CA ASP A 335 6.90 -22.43 -25.77
C ASP A 335 6.37 -21.20 -25.02
N GLN A 336 5.20 -21.31 -24.37
CA GLN A 336 4.68 -20.25 -23.52
C GLN A 336 5.58 -19.97 -22.33
N PHE A 337 6.11 -21.02 -21.68
CA PHE A 337 7.08 -20.89 -20.60
C PHE A 337 8.35 -20.17 -21.06
N LEU A 338 8.91 -20.55 -22.22
CA LEU A 338 10.08 -19.87 -22.79
C LEU A 338 9.82 -18.38 -23.04
N ALA A 339 8.68 -18.05 -23.66
CA ALA A 339 8.29 -16.66 -23.90
C ALA A 339 8.19 -15.87 -22.57
N ARG A 340 7.49 -16.43 -21.56
CA ARG A 340 7.35 -15.81 -20.23
C ARG A 340 8.70 -15.57 -19.56
N VAL A 341 9.63 -16.53 -19.62
CA VAL A 341 10.98 -16.36 -19.05
C VAL A 341 11.74 -15.24 -19.76
N PHE A 342 11.67 -15.18 -21.09
CA PHE A 342 12.35 -14.14 -21.85
C PHE A 342 11.79 -12.75 -21.56
N ASP A 343 10.47 -12.61 -21.51
CA ASP A 343 9.81 -11.33 -21.19
C ASP A 343 10.17 -10.89 -19.77
N TRP A 344 9.97 -11.77 -18.77
CA TRP A 344 10.29 -11.51 -17.36
C TRP A 344 11.76 -11.14 -17.15
N SER A 345 12.69 -11.84 -17.83
CA SER A 345 14.11 -11.56 -17.68
C SER A 345 14.50 -10.16 -18.16
N ARG A 346 13.75 -9.60 -19.12
CA ARG A 346 13.99 -8.28 -19.72
C ARG A 346 13.16 -7.16 -19.10
N GLU A 347 12.24 -7.47 -18.18
CA GLU A 347 11.49 -6.45 -17.43
C GLU A 347 12.43 -5.39 -16.83
N ASN A 348 12.04 -4.11 -16.92
CA ASN A 348 12.82 -2.96 -16.46
C ASN A 348 14.26 -2.93 -17.04
N ASP A 349 14.46 -3.48 -18.23
CA ASP A 349 15.75 -3.64 -18.90
C ASP A 349 16.81 -4.38 -18.04
N ARG A 350 16.37 -5.13 -17.02
CA ARG A 350 17.23 -5.74 -15.99
C ARG A 350 18.34 -6.60 -16.59
N LEU A 351 17.99 -7.56 -17.44
CA LEU A 351 18.97 -8.41 -18.10
C LEU A 351 19.73 -7.63 -19.19
N THR A 352 19.07 -6.75 -19.94
CA THR A 352 19.69 -6.00 -21.04
C THR A 352 20.82 -5.09 -20.53
N GLU A 353 20.54 -4.22 -19.57
CA GLU A 353 21.54 -3.33 -18.98
C GLU A 353 22.56 -4.12 -18.13
N GLY A 354 22.12 -5.15 -17.42
CA GLY A 354 23.02 -6.03 -16.69
C GLY A 354 24.09 -6.68 -17.59
N LEU A 355 23.71 -7.13 -18.78
CA LEU A 355 24.63 -7.70 -19.77
C LEU A 355 25.56 -6.64 -20.37
N LYS A 356 25.08 -5.41 -20.62
CA LYS A 356 25.95 -4.30 -21.06
C LYS A 356 27.05 -4.01 -20.02
N LEU A 357 26.68 -3.98 -18.74
CA LEU A 357 27.63 -3.78 -17.63
C LEU A 357 28.63 -4.94 -17.48
N ALA A 358 28.25 -6.15 -17.90
CA ALA A 358 29.09 -7.34 -17.84
C ALA A 358 30.16 -7.37 -18.94
N GLN A 359 29.93 -6.72 -20.09
CA GLN A 359 30.75 -6.87 -21.30
C GLN A 359 32.25 -6.60 -21.07
N SER A 360 32.59 -5.57 -20.30
CA SER A 360 33.97 -5.19 -19.99
C SER A 360 34.61 -6.00 -18.85
N ARG A 361 33.87 -6.96 -18.26
CA ARG A 361 34.25 -7.68 -17.02
C ARG A 361 34.44 -9.19 -17.21
N ILE A 362 34.17 -9.69 -18.41
CA ILE A 362 34.25 -11.12 -18.76
C ILE A 362 35.23 -11.34 -19.90
N SER A 363 35.87 -12.51 -19.93
CA SER A 363 36.70 -12.95 -21.07
C SER A 363 35.98 -13.95 -21.99
N LYS A 364 34.89 -14.55 -21.51
CA LYS A 364 34.07 -15.53 -22.24
C LYS A 364 32.65 -15.54 -21.67
N LEU A 365 31.67 -15.89 -22.52
CA LEU A 365 30.25 -15.87 -22.15
C LEU A 365 29.90 -16.77 -20.95
N GLY A 366 30.63 -17.89 -20.76
CA GLY A 366 30.42 -18.81 -19.63
C GLY A 366 30.70 -18.21 -18.24
N GLU A 367 31.26 -17.01 -18.15
CA GLU A 367 31.45 -16.28 -16.88
C GLU A 367 30.21 -15.49 -16.44
N LEU A 368 29.24 -15.28 -17.35
CA LEU A 368 28.02 -14.53 -17.08
C LEU A 368 27.17 -15.09 -15.93
N PRO A 369 26.94 -16.41 -15.80
CA PRO A 369 26.12 -16.93 -14.70
C PRO A 369 26.66 -16.55 -13.32
N GLN A 370 27.98 -16.59 -13.12
CA GLN A 370 28.60 -16.21 -11.85
C GLN A 370 28.62 -14.70 -11.63
N LEU A 371 28.81 -13.90 -12.70
CA LEU A 371 28.92 -12.44 -12.58
C LEU A 371 27.56 -11.73 -12.48
N ALA A 372 26.56 -12.19 -13.22
CA ALA A 372 25.28 -11.49 -13.43
C ALA A 372 24.05 -12.35 -13.10
N GLY A 373 24.20 -13.64 -12.80
CA GLY A 373 23.08 -14.53 -12.49
C GLY A 373 22.23 -14.08 -11.30
N PHE A 374 22.81 -13.30 -10.38
CA PHE A 374 22.10 -12.72 -9.25
C PHE A 374 20.95 -11.78 -9.67
N LEU A 375 20.94 -11.26 -10.89
CA LEU A 375 19.84 -10.44 -11.42
C LEU A 375 18.55 -11.25 -11.62
N LEU A 376 18.68 -12.56 -11.86
CA LEU A 376 17.57 -13.48 -12.11
C LEU A 376 17.31 -14.44 -10.95
N ALA A 377 18.11 -14.37 -9.89
CA ALA A 377 18.00 -15.27 -8.75
C ALA A 377 16.92 -14.80 -7.75
N ASN A 378 16.12 -15.73 -7.25
CA ASN A 378 15.20 -15.46 -6.13
C ASN A 378 15.99 -15.14 -4.84
N ASP A 379 16.91 -16.02 -4.49
CA ASP A 379 17.80 -15.89 -3.34
C ASP A 379 19.26 -16.06 -3.79
N VAL A 380 20.18 -15.45 -3.04
CA VAL A 380 21.63 -15.52 -3.32
C VAL A 380 22.39 -16.39 -2.30
N GLY A 381 21.68 -17.18 -1.49
CA GLY A 381 22.24 -18.21 -0.64
C GLY A 381 23.12 -17.67 0.49
N LEU A 382 22.73 -16.55 1.09
CA LEU A 382 23.55 -15.90 2.11
C LEU A 382 23.69 -16.76 3.36
N THR A 383 24.94 -16.94 3.80
CA THR A 383 25.29 -17.63 5.05
C THR A 383 26.27 -16.76 5.84
N PRO A 384 26.53 -17.06 7.13
CA PRO A 384 27.58 -16.36 7.88
C PRO A 384 28.94 -16.34 7.15
N ALA A 385 29.27 -17.43 6.44
CA ALA A 385 30.51 -17.53 5.66
C ALA A 385 30.59 -16.52 4.50
N SER A 386 29.44 -16.10 3.94
CA SER A 386 29.38 -15.10 2.87
C SER A 386 29.96 -13.74 3.31
N PHE A 387 29.90 -13.42 4.60
CA PHE A 387 30.37 -12.15 5.17
C PHE A 387 31.75 -12.26 5.84
N ALA A 388 32.31 -13.47 5.99
CA ALA A 388 33.55 -13.70 6.73
C ALA A 388 34.80 -13.03 6.12
N GLY A 389 34.79 -12.77 4.80
CA GLY A 389 35.89 -12.10 4.09
C GLY A 389 35.87 -10.56 4.18
N LEU A 390 34.90 -9.98 4.88
CA LEU A 390 34.80 -8.53 5.04
C LEU A 390 35.80 -8.01 6.06
N LYS A 391 36.29 -6.77 5.84
CA LYS A 391 37.19 -6.10 6.78
C LYS A 391 36.47 -5.50 7.99
N THR A 392 35.16 -5.33 7.89
CA THR A 392 34.29 -4.85 8.97
C THR A 392 33.98 -5.98 9.94
N SER A 393 33.89 -5.66 11.22
CA SER A 393 33.36 -6.62 12.20
C SER A 393 31.89 -6.97 11.89
N PRO A 394 31.35 -8.08 12.42
CA PRO A 394 29.93 -8.40 12.28
C PRO A 394 29.01 -7.28 12.80
N ALA A 395 29.35 -6.65 13.92
CA ALA A 395 28.58 -5.55 14.50
C ALA A 395 28.54 -4.33 13.57
N GLU A 396 29.70 -3.93 13.02
CA GLU A 396 29.76 -2.83 12.04
C GLU A 396 29.04 -3.16 10.74
N THR A 397 29.13 -4.41 10.28
CA THR A 397 28.43 -4.87 9.07
C THR A 397 26.92 -4.80 9.27
N LEU A 398 26.42 -5.19 10.45
CA LEU A 398 25.02 -5.08 10.81
C LEU A 398 24.56 -3.62 10.89
N GLU A 399 25.35 -2.74 11.51
CA GLU A 399 25.09 -1.30 11.56
C GLU A 399 24.96 -0.71 10.15
N ILE A 400 25.89 -1.04 9.25
CA ILE A 400 25.83 -0.61 7.84
C ILE A 400 24.54 -1.09 7.17
N LEU A 401 24.24 -2.40 7.22
CA LEU A 401 23.08 -2.98 6.54
C LEU A 401 21.76 -2.40 7.04
N THR A 402 21.61 -2.25 8.36
CA THR A 402 20.39 -1.71 8.99
C THR A 402 20.22 -0.21 8.74
N THR A 403 21.31 0.56 8.73
CA THR A 403 21.29 1.99 8.38
C THR A 403 20.89 2.16 6.91
N VAL A 404 21.54 1.43 6.01
CA VAL A 404 21.24 1.46 4.56
C VAL A 404 19.80 1.04 4.31
N GLN A 405 19.34 -0.05 4.93
CA GLN A 405 17.95 -0.51 4.79
C GLN A 405 16.94 0.59 5.18
N THR A 406 17.18 1.29 6.29
CA THR A 406 16.27 2.33 6.80
C THR A 406 16.23 3.55 5.89
N ASP A 407 17.37 3.95 5.34
CA ASP A 407 17.48 5.19 4.57
C ASP A 407 17.09 5.02 3.11
N LEU A 408 17.34 3.85 2.51
CA LEU A 408 16.81 3.55 1.18
C LEU A 408 15.27 3.50 1.15
N GLU A 409 14.59 3.38 2.31
CA GLU A 409 13.14 3.53 2.38
C GLU A 409 12.66 4.98 2.18
N LYS A 410 13.55 5.97 2.26
CA LYS A 410 13.22 7.40 2.10
C LYS A 410 13.37 7.88 0.66
N ILE A 411 14.11 7.14 -0.16
CA ILE A 411 14.27 7.45 -1.59
C ILE A 411 12.90 7.43 -2.27
N LEU A 412 12.57 8.51 -2.96
CA LEU A 412 11.36 8.63 -3.77
C LEU A 412 11.58 8.00 -5.14
N GLU A 413 12.51 8.57 -5.91
CA GLU A 413 12.91 8.09 -7.23
C GLU A 413 13.98 7.00 -7.11
N TRP A 414 13.68 5.80 -7.60
CA TRP A 414 14.62 4.67 -7.52
C TRP A 414 15.50 4.57 -8.76
N ASN A 415 16.69 5.20 -8.74
CA ASN A 415 17.64 5.17 -9.84
C ASN A 415 19.10 5.20 -9.33
N VAL A 416 20.07 5.04 -10.24
CA VAL A 416 21.51 4.96 -9.88
C VAL A 416 21.99 6.22 -9.15
N THR A 417 21.57 7.40 -9.60
CA THR A 417 21.99 8.69 -9.04
C THR A 417 21.52 8.85 -7.60
N THR A 418 20.22 8.65 -7.34
CA THR A 418 19.66 8.80 -5.99
C THR A 418 20.17 7.74 -5.02
N ILE A 419 20.46 6.52 -5.50
CA ILE A 419 21.10 5.47 -4.70
C ILE A 419 22.55 5.85 -4.34
N ASP A 420 23.33 6.39 -5.27
CA ASP A 420 24.70 6.84 -4.99
C ASP A 420 24.71 8.00 -3.97
N GLU A 421 23.89 9.02 -4.20
CA GLU A 421 23.75 10.17 -3.28
C GLU A 421 23.40 9.74 -1.85
N GLU A 422 22.41 8.86 -1.69
CA GLU A 422 22.01 8.36 -0.37
C GLU A 422 23.11 7.52 0.29
N LEU A 423 23.77 6.63 -0.45
CA LEU A 423 24.87 5.82 0.10
C LEU A 423 26.08 6.66 0.49
N ARG A 424 26.35 7.77 -0.21
CA ARG A 424 27.37 8.76 0.19
C ARG A 424 26.97 9.49 1.46
N ALA A 425 25.73 9.96 1.57
CA ALA A 425 25.22 10.60 2.78
C ALA A 425 25.29 9.67 3.99
N ILE A 426 24.95 8.38 3.83
CA ILE A 426 25.11 7.35 4.87
C ILE A 426 26.59 7.18 5.24
N SER A 427 27.48 7.15 4.25
CA SER A 427 28.92 7.04 4.47
C SER A 427 29.45 8.17 5.36
N GLU A 428 29.06 9.41 5.06
CA GLU A 428 29.43 10.60 5.85
C GLU A 428 28.88 10.53 7.27
N ARG A 429 27.60 10.20 7.44
CA ARG A 429 26.94 10.13 8.74
C ARG A 429 27.51 9.03 9.64
N LEU A 430 27.91 7.90 9.06
CA LEU A 430 28.60 6.81 9.79
C LEU A 430 30.08 7.11 10.05
N GLY A 431 30.65 8.18 9.48
CA GLY A 431 32.09 8.47 9.55
C GLY A 431 32.96 7.40 8.88
N LYS A 432 32.39 6.61 7.96
CA LYS A 432 33.08 5.53 7.24
C LYS A 432 33.33 5.96 5.80
N LYS A 433 34.40 5.48 5.17
CA LYS A 433 34.63 5.70 3.73
C LYS A 433 33.67 4.82 2.92
N LEU A 434 33.24 5.27 1.74
CA LEU A 434 32.31 4.50 0.88
C LEU A 434 32.83 3.09 0.53
N ARG A 435 34.16 2.93 0.40
CA ARG A 435 34.84 1.63 0.22
C ARG A 435 34.70 0.64 1.40
N VAL A 436 34.21 1.11 2.55
CA VAL A 436 33.90 0.31 3.75
C VAL A 436 32.40 -0.02 3.79
N VAL A 437 31.56 0.91 3.34
CA VAL A 437 30.08 0.75 3.31
C VAL A 437 29.63 -0.20 2.20
N THR A 438 30.28 -0.15 1.03
CA THR A 438 29.83 -0.89 -0.17
C THR A 438 30.10 -2.41 -0.17
N PRO A 439 31.20 -2.96 0.39
CA PRO A 439 31.43 -4.40 0.34
C PRO A 439 30.34 -5.27 0.99
N PRO A 440 29.78 -4.93 2.19
CA PRO A 440 28.60 -5.61 2.73
C PRO A 440 27.41 -5.66 1.77
N LEU A 441 27.19 -4.57 1.01
CA LEU A 441 26.09 -4.44 0.07
C LEU A 441 26.31 -5.30 -1.19
N PHE A 442 27.55 -5.42 -1.68
CA PHE A 442 27.89 -6.37 -2.76
C PHE A 442 27.53 -7.80 -2.38
N VAL A 443 27.91 -8.22 -1.18
CA VAL A 443 27.56 -9.55 -0.66
C VAL A 443 26.05 -9.69 -0.54
N ALA A 444 25.36 -8.71 0.06
CA ALA A 444 23.91 -8.76 0.19
C ALA A 444 23.19 -8.84 -1.16
N MET A 445 23.65 -8.10 -2.16
CA MET A 445 22.98 -8.03 -3.47
C MET A 445 23.31 -9.21 -4.38
N SER A 446 24.56 -9.69 -4.40
CA SER A 446 25.00 -10.70 -5.37
C SER A 446 25.48 -12.01 -4.79
N GLY A 447 25.54 -12.14 -3.45
CA GLY A 447 26.18 -13.28 -2.78
C GLY A 447 27.70 -13.33 -2.96
N SER A 448 28.30 -12.28 -3.53
CA SER A 448 29.71 -12.23 -3.93
C SER A 448 30.29 -10.84 -3.69
N SER A 449 31.60 -10.77 -3.43
CA SER A 449 32.36 -9.52 -3.38
C SER A 449 32.80 -9.02 -4.76
N ARG A 450 32.71 -9.87 -5.80
CA ARG A 450 32.94 -9.53 -7.21
C ARG A 450 31.62 -9.64 -7.97
N SER A 451 31.18 -8.53 -8.54
CA SER A 451 29.89 -8.42 -9.23
C SER A 451 29.91 -7.32 -10.32
N LEU A 452 28.75 -7.06 -10.92
CA LEU A 452 28.45 -5.84 -11.66
C LEU A 452 28.54 -4.60 -10.74
N PRO A 453 28.62 -3.37 -11.29
CA PRO A 453 28.58 -2.16 -10.47
C PRO A 453 27.39 -2.17 -9.48
N LEU A 454 27.65 -1.89 -8.20
CA LEU A 454 26.67 -2.09 -7.14
C LEU A 454 25.42 -1.22 -7.30
N PHE A 455 25.60 0.07 -7.62
CA PHE A 455 24.48 1.01 -7.67
C PHE A 455 23.57 0.72 -8.86
N ASP A 456 24.15 0.44 -10.02
CA ASP A 456 23.43 -0.09 -11.18
C ASP A 456 22.71 -1.39 -10.84
N SER A 457 23.38 -2.32 -10.16
CA SER A 457 22.77 -3.58 -9.73
C SER A 457 21.56 -3.35 -8.82
N MET A 458 21.63 -2.41 -7.87
CA MET A 458 20.52 -2.07 -6.99
C MET A 458 19.37 -1.39 -7.75
N ALA A 459 19.67 -0.53 -8.72
CA ALA A 459 18.67 0.07 -9.59
C ALA A 459 17.93 -1.01 -10.41
N LEU A 460 18.67 -1.90 -11.08
CA LEU A 460 18.13 -2.97 -11.93
C LEU A 460 17.35 -4.05 -11.16
N LEU A 461 17.76 -4.37 -9.92
CA LEU A 461 17.01 -5.28 -9.06
C LEU A 461 15.68 -4.68 -8.58
N GLY A 462 15.61 -3.36 -8.52
CA GLY A 462 14.46 -2.63 -7.99
C GLY A 462 14.39 -2.64 -6.47
N ARG A 463 13.72 -1.61 -5.94
CA ARG A 463 13.60 -1.31 -4.51
C ARG A 463 13.17 -2.51 -3.66
N SER A 464 12.16 -3.23 -4.13
CA SER A 464 11.55 -4.31 -3.38
C SER A 464 12.48 -5.52 -3.19
N VAL A 465 13.25 -5.89 -4.21
CA VAL A 465 14.24 -6.98 -4.13
C VAL A 465 15.42 -6.55 -3.27
N VAL A 466 15.94 -5.33 -3.47
CA VAL A 466 17.04 -4.78 -2.66
C VAL A 466 16.68 -4.76 -1.17
N ARG A 467 15.50 -4.27 -0.81
CA ARG A 467 15.02 -4.28 0.58
C ARG A 467 15.02 -5.68 1.18
N GLN A 468 14.51 -6.67 0.45
CA GLN A 468 14.45 -8.03 0.95
C GLN A 468 15.84 -8.64 1.11
N ARG A 469 16.74 -8.43 0.15
CA ARG A 469 18.12 -8.92 0.22
C ARG A 469 18.91 -8.29 1.37
N LEU A 470 18.75 -6.98 1.61
CA LEU A 470 19.34 -6.30 2.77
C LEU A 470 18.84 -6.87 4.08
N LYS A 471 17.54 -7.16 4.19
CA LYS A 471 16.94 -7.76 5.37
C LYS A 471 17.46 -9.17 5.64
N VAL A 472 17.56 -10.01 4.61
CA VAL A 472 18.14 -11.36 4.72
C VAL A 472 19.59 -11.24 5.18
N ALA A 473 20.38 -10.38 4.53
CA ALA A 473 21.77 -10.11 4.92
C ALA A 473 21.89 -9.66 6.39
N ALA A 474 21.06 -8.71 6.85
CA ALA A 474 21.06 -8.24 8.22
C ALA A 474 20.70 -9.35 9.22
N THR A 475 19.75 -10.22 8.86
CA THR A 475 19.37 -11.39 9.69
C THR A 475 20.53 -12.37 9.83
N VAL A 476 21.20 -12.68 8.73
CA VAL A 476 22.39 -13.55 8.73
C VAL A 476 23.50 -12.95 9.58
N VAL A 477 23.83 -11.67 9.38
CA VAL A 477 24.90 -10.99 10.11
C VAL A 477 24.56 -10.83 11.60
N ALA A 478 23.30 -10.60 11.95
CA ALA A 478 22.87 -10.54 13.35
C ALA A 478 23.15 -11.85 14.10
N SER A 479 23.00 -13.00 13.45
CA SER A 479 23.36 -14.29 14.06
C SER A 479 24.86 -14.41 14.35
N MET A 480 25.72 -13.73 13.59
CA MET A 480 27.17 -13.70 13.81
C MET A 480 27.55 -12.82 15.01
N VAL A 481 26.80 -11.74 15.26
CA VAL A 481 27.02 -10.87 16.43
C VAL A 481 26.70 -11.62 17.72
N GLY A 482 25.54 -12.29 17.76
CA GLY A 482 25.10 -13.04 18.94
C GLY A 482 25.89 -14.33 19.22
N ALA A 483 26.63 -14.86 18.23
CA ALA A 483 27.54 -16.00 18.41
C ALA A 483 28.96 -15.59 18.84
N ALA A 484 29.29 -14.29 18.78
CA ALA A 484 30.59 -13.73 19.16
C ALA A 484 30.59 -13.12 20.58
N SER A 485 29.45 -13.18 21.27
CA SER A 485 29.24 -12.86 22.69
C SER A 485 29.00 -14.13 23.49
#